data_AF-A0A800DY13-F1
#
_entry.id   AF-A0A800DY13-F1
#
_cell.length_a   1.000
_cell.length_b   1.000
_cell.length_c   1.000
_cell.angle_alpha   90.00
_cell.angle_beta   90.00
_cell.angle_gamma   90.00
#
_symmetry.space_group_name_H-M   'P 1'
#
loop_
_entity.id
_entity.type
_entity.pdbx_description
1 polymer ?
#
loop_
_entity_poly.entity_id
_entity_poly.type
_entity_poly.pdbx_seq_one_letter_code
_entity_poly.pdbx_strand_id
1 'polypeptide(L)'
;MRKLLFVIESLHHGGAEKSLITLLNTVNLGDFEVDLILFKKGGEFENHLPKNINVIYKKPIKFSFYSRLTYWIKKKRISTILLNHFGKFSKTK
;
A
#
# COMPACT_ATOMS: atom_id res chain seq x y z
N MET A 1 -18.79 0.77 -17.75
CA MET A 1 -18.54 0.47 -16.32
C MET A 1 -17.04 0.37 -16.09
N ARG A 2 -16.52 1.09 -15.09
CA ARG A 2 -15.09 1.05 -14.72
C ARG A 2 -14.93 0.27 -13.41
N LYS A 3 -13.80 -0.44 -13.26
CA LYS A 3 -13.50 -1.20 -12.02
C LYS A 3 -12.59 -0.38 -11.12
N LEU A 4 -12.92 -0.31 -9.83
CA LEU A 4 -12.14 0.38 -8.82
C LEU A 4 -11.83 -0.60 -7.68
N LEU A 5 -10.54 -0.75 -7.37
CA LEU A 5 -10.07 -1.64 -6.32
C LEU A 5 -9.38 -0.84 -5.22
N PHE A 6 -9.87 -0.97 -3.99
CA PHE A 6 -9.19 -0.47 -2.79
C PHE A 6 -8.50 -1.64 -2.08
N VAL A 7 -7.24 -1.45 -1.67
CA VAL A 7 -6.49 -2.43 -0.88
C VAL A 7 -6.01 -1.73 0.38
N ILE A 8 -6.56 -2.13 1.53
CA ILE A 8 -6.24 -1.52 2.82
C ILE A 8 -6.04 -2.60 3.90
N GLU A 9 -5.34 -2.23 4.97
CA GLU A 9 -5.04 -3.17 6.05
C GLU A 9 -6.29 -3.54 6.87
N SER A 10 -7.05 -2.54 7.33
CA SER A 10 -8.19 -2.69 8.23
C SER A 10 -9.16 -1.51 8.17
N LEU A 11 -10.33 -1.68 8.79
CA LEU A 11 -11.34 -0.63 9.03
C LEU A 11 -11.57 -0.41 10.54
N HIS A 12 -10.47 -0.37 11.31
CA HIS A 12 -10.52 -0.32 12.76
C HIS A 12 -10.73 1.09 13.30
N HIS A 13 -9.73 1.96 13.16
CA HIS A 13 -9.77 3.35 13.62
C HIS A 13 -8.76 4.19 12.82
N GLY A 14 -9.15 5.40 12.41
CA GLY A 14 -8.24 6.35 11.78
C GLY A 14 -8.91 7.27 10.75
N GLY A 15 -8.25 8.39 10.44
CA GLY A 15 -8.78 9.39 9.51
C GLY A 15 -8.89 8.89 8.07
N ALA A 16 -7.93 8.08 7.62
CA ALA A 16 -7.95 7.51 6.27
C ALA A 16 -9.10 6.51 6.08
N GLU A 17 -9.31 5.63 7.06
CA GLU A 17 -10.37 4.61 7.03
C GLU A 17 -11.75 5.27 7.06
N LYS A 18 -11.96 6.26 7.93
CA LYS A 18 -13.20 7.07 7.98
C LYS A 18 -13.47 7.79 6.65
N SER A 19 -12.41 8.35 6.04
CA SER A 19 -12.53 9.03 4.74
C SER A 19 -12.88 8.06 3.63
N LEU A 20 -12.32 6.83 3.65
CA LEU A 20 -12.66 5.78 2.70
C LEU A 20 -14.13 5.39 2.82
N ILE A 21 -14.66 5.16 4.03
CA ILE A 21 -16.10 4.88 4.22
C ILE A 21 -16.97 6.00 3.67
N THR A 22 -16.59 7.26 3.92
CA THR A 22 -17.32 8.43 3.41
C THR A 22 -17.33 8.45 1.88
N LEU A 23 -16.18 8.18 1.25
CA LEU A 23 -16.06 8.07 -0.20
C LEU A 23 -16.92 6.93 -0.76
N LEU A 24 -16.85 5.75 -0.14
CA LEU A 24 -17.58 4.56 -0.57
C LEU A 24 -19.10 4.73 -0.46
N ASN A 25 -19.57 5.52 0.51
CA ASN A 25 -20.99 5.86 0.64
C ASN A 25 -21.47 6.96 -0.33
N THR A 26 -20.55 7.73 -0.93
CA THR A 26 -20.89 8.86 -1.83
C THR A 26 -20.60 8.57 -3.29
N VAL A 27 -19.77 7.59 -3.60
CA VAL A 27 -19.44 7.21 -4.98
C VAL A 27 -20.66 6.62 -5.70
N ASN A 28 -20.86 7.02 -6.95
CA ASN A 28 -21.91 6.46 -7.80
C ASN A 28 -21.54 5.04 -8.26
N LEU A 29 -22.14 4.03 -7.63
CA LEU A 29 -21.95 2.61 -7.97
C LEU A 29 -22.56 2.20 -9.32
N GLY A 30 -23.31 3.09 -9.98
CA GLY A 30 -23.73 2.87 -11.38
C GLY A 30 -22.59 3.02 -12.38
N ASP A 31 -21.61 3.89 -12.08
CA ASP A 31 -20.48 4.16 -12.97
C ASP A 31 -19.28 3.26 -12.67
N PHE A 32 -19.18 2.81 -11.42
CA PHE A 32 -18.05 2.06 -10.87
C PHE A 32 -18.47 0.76 -10.21
N GLU A 33 -17.80 -0.33 -10.59
CA GLU A 33 -17.78 -1.58 -9.85
C GLU A 33 -16.66 -1.50 -8.82
N VAL A 34 -17.00 -1.54 -7.54
CA VAL A 34 -16.05 -1.31 -6.44
C VAL A 34 -15.76 -2.60 -5.68
N ASP A 35 -14.49 -2.98 -5.67
CA ASP A 35 -13.94 -4.06 -4.84
C ASP A 35 -13.10 -3.48 -3.70
N LEU A 36 -13.23 -4.08 -2.52
CA LEU A 36 -12.46 -3.72 -1.32
C LEU A 36 -11.73 -4.95 -0.79
N ILE A 37 -10.39 -4.95 -0.86
CA ILE A 37 -9.55 -5.96 -0.22
C ILE A 37 -9.13 -5.49 1.17
N LEU A 38 -9.42 -6.33 2.17
CA LEU A 38 -9.05 -6.14 3.58
C LEU A 38 -8.10 -7.23 4.05
N PHE A 39 -7.06 -6.84 4.81
CA PHE A 39 -6.11 -7.81 5.40
C PHE A 39 -6.52 -8.31 6.78
N LYS A 40 -7.26 -7.48 7.53
CA LYS A 40 -7.84 -7.80 8.83
C LYS A 40 -9.35 -7.63 8.74
N LYS A 41 -10.08 -8.61 9.25
CA LYS A 41 -11.54 -8.57 9.39
C LYS A 41 -11.91 -7.94 10.73
N GLY A 42 -13.02 -7.23 10.75
CA GLY A 42 -13.51 -6.47 11.88
C GLY A 42 -13.04 -5.02 11.85
N GLY A 43 -13.48 -4.29 12.86
CA GLY A 43 -13.23 -2.86 12.99
C GLY A 43 -14.53 -2.07 13.02
N GLU A 44 -14.49 -0.92 13.71
CA GLU A 44 -15.66 -0.08 13.95
C GLU A 44 -16.33 0.35 12.64
N PHE A 45 -15.52 0.63 11.62
CA PHE A 45 -15.97 1.17 10.35
C PHE A 45 -16.48 0.12 9.36
N GLU A 46 -16.25 -1.17 9.60
CA GLU A 46 -16.72 -2.23 8.70
C GLU A 46 -18.24 -2.29 8.64
N ASN A 47 -18.92 -2.01 9.76
CA ASN A 47 -20.38 -1.94 9.85
C ASN A 47 -20.99 -0.75 9.09
N HIS A 48 -20.17 0.24 8.72
CA HIS A 48 -20.59 1.43 7.98
C HIS A 48 -20.35 1.31 6.47
N LEU A 49 -19.89 0.15 6.00
CA LEU A 49 -19.75 -0.11 4.57
C LEU A 49 -21.12 -0.19 3.89
N PRO A 50 -21.29 0.41 2.70
CA PRO A 50 -22.50 0.24 1.91
C PRO A 50 -22.64 -1.22 1.44
N LYS A 51 -23.87 -1.72 1.40
CA LYS A 51 -24.19 -3.13 1.09
C LYS A 51 -23.76 -3.59 -0.30
N ASN A 52 -23.54 -2.65 -1.22
CA ASN A 52 -23.31 -2.92 -2.63
C ASN A 52 -21.81 -3.03 -2.98
N ILE A 53 -20.92 -3.05 -1.97
CA ILE A 53 -19.48 -3.22 -2.18
C ILE A 53 -19.11 -4.68 -1.95
N ASN A 54 -18.31 -5.22 -2.87
CA ASN A 54 -17.74 -6.54 -2.72
C ASN A 54 -16.48 -6.50 -1.85
N VAL A 55 -16.55 -7.13 -0.67
CA VAL A 55 -15.46 -7.15 0.30
C VAL A 55 -14.73 -8.49 0.26
N ILE A 56 -13.43 -8.44 0.04
CA ILE A 56 -12.57 -9.62 -0.13
C ILE A 56 -11.50 -9.61 0.98
N TYR A 57 -11.55 -10.61 1.86
CA TYR A 57 -10.51 -10.77 2.88
C TYR A 57 -9.32 -11.55 2.33
N LYS A 58 -8.11 -11.00 2.47
CA LYS A 58 -6.86 -11.65 2.06
C LYS A 58 -5.87 -11.64 3.20
N LYS A 59 -4.98 -12.63 3.26
CA LYS A 59 -3.85 -12.54 4.18
C LYS A 59 -2.85 -11.52 3.63
N PRO A 60 -2.26 -10.66 4.48
CA PRO A 60 -1.26 -9.71 4.02
C PRO A 60 -0.10 -10.48 3.40
N ILE A 61 0.43 -9.94 2.30
CA ILE A 61 1.62 -10.49 1.66
C ILE A 61 2.76 -10.36 2.67
N LYS A 62 3.33 -11.49 3.08
CA LYS A 62 4.50 -11.51 3.95
C LYS A 62 5.69 -10.98 3.16
N PHE A 63 5.97 -9.68 3.27
CA PHE A 63 7.25 -9.15 2.84
C PHE A 63 8.33 -9.73 3.75
N SER A 64 9.17 -10.60 3.19
CA SER A 64 10.33 -11.12 3.90
C SER A 64 11.23 -9.96 4.29
N PHE A 65 11.46 -9.77 5.60
CA PHE A 65 12.40 -8.76 6.08
C PHE A 65 13.77 -8.88 5.38
N TYR A 66 14.17 -10.12 5.04
CA TYR A 66 15.39 -10.42 4.30
C TYR A 66 15.45 -9.77 2.92
N SER A 67 14.34 -9.62 2.19
CA SER A 67 14.36 -8.95 0.89
C SER A 67 14.57 -7.43 1.03
N ARG A 68 14.01 -6.79 2.06
CA ARG A 68 14.32 -5.38 2.40
C ARG A 68 15.77 -5.20 2.83
N LEU A 69 16.28 -6.11 3.67
CA LEU A 69 17.65 -6.05 4.16
C LEU A 69 18.68 -6.26 3.04
N THR A 70 18.49 -7.28 2.20
CA THR A 70 19.37 -7.54 1.05
C THR A 70 19.33 -6.40 0.03
N TYR A 71 18.17 -5.78 -0.21
CA TYR A 71 18.07 -4.56 -1.02
C TYR A 71 18.92 -3.42 -0.42
N TRP A 72 18.82 -3.19 0.90
CA TRP A 72 19.61 -2.15 1.57
C TRP A 72 21.12 -2.42 1.49
N ILE A 73 21.55 -3.66 1.72
CA ILE A 73 22.95 -4.07 1.61
C ILE A 73 23.47 -3.87 0.17
N LYS A 74 22.70 -4.28 -0.83
CA LYS A 74 23.06 -4.13 -2.25
C LYS A 74 23.14 -2.66 -2.65
N LYS A 75 22.22 -1.83 -2.17
CA LYS A 75 22.20 -0.37 -2.39
C LYS A 75 23.42 0.31 -1.75
N LYS A 76 23.80 -0.08 -0.53
CA LYS A 76 24.98 0.46 0.16
C LYS A 76 26.27 0.12 -0.61
N ARG A 77 26.41 -1.11 -1.09
CA ARG A 77 27.53 -1.53 -1.94
C ARG A 77 27.68 -0.70 -3.22
N ILE A 78 26.57 -0.43 -3.92
CA ILE A 78 26.58 0.41 -5.13
C ILE A 78 27.03 1.84 -4.81
N SER A 79 26.54 2.42 -3.71
CA SER A 79 26.95 3.77 -3.30
C SER A 79 28.45 3.88 -2.99
N THR A 80 29.04 2.85 -2.38
CA THR A 80 30.48 2.80 -2.10
C THR A 80 31.31 2.72 -3.38
N ILE A 81 30.87 1.93 -4.37
CA ILE A 81 31.54 1.84 -5.67
C ILE A 81 31.47 3.19 -6.41
N LEU A 82 30.31 3.84 -6.41
CA LEU A 82 30.13 5.16 -7.02
C LEU A 82 31.01 6.23 -6.35
N LEU A 83 31.02 6.30 -5.01
CA LEU A 83 31.87 7.25 -4.27
C LEU A 83 33.35 7.01 -4.54
N ASN A 84 33.80 5.76 -4.63
CA ASN A 84 35.18 5.44 -4.97
C ASN A 84 35.52 5.76 -6.44
N HIS A 85 34.55 5.66 -7.35
CA HIS A 85 34.73 6.03 -8.76
C HIS A 85 34.81 7.56 -8.93
N PHE A 86 33.90 8.32 -8.30
CA PHE A 86 33.91 9.80 -8.34
C PHE A 86 35.07 10.39 -7.52
N GLY A 87 35.45 9.79 -6.40
CA GLY A 87 36.60 10.22 -5.59
C GLY A 87 37.95 10.06 -6.29
N LYS A 88 38.06 9.14 -7.27
CA LYS A 88 39.26 9.01 -8.11
C LYS A 88 39.41 10.14 -9.14
N PHE A 89 38.32 10.75 -9.60
CA PHE A 89 38.36 11.88 -10.55
C PHE A 89 38.79 13.21 -9.90
N SER A 90 38.68 13.35 -8.57
CA SER A 90 39.08 14.57 -7.85
C SER A 90 40.59 14.68 -7.57
N LYS A 91 41.37 13.60 -7.74
CA LYS A 91 42.80 13.56 -7.37
C LYS A 91 43.77 13.67 -8.55
N THR A 92 43.27 13.94 -9.76
CA THR A 92 44.09 14.24 -10.94
C THR A 92 43.96 15.72 -11.30
N LYS A 93 44.61 16.57 -10.53
CA LYS A 93 45.06 17.89 -10.96
C LYS A 93 46.28 18.30 -10.15
#